data_AF-W9WTN4-F1
#
_entry.id   AF-W9WTN4-F1
#
_cell.length_a   1.000
_cell.length_b   1.000
_cell.length_c   1.000
_cell.angle_alpha   90.00
_cell.angle_beta   90.00
_cell.angle_gamma   90.00
#
_symmetry.space_group_name_H-M   'P 1'
#
loop_
_entity.id
_entity.type
_entity.pdbx_description
1 polymer ?
#
loop_
_entity_poly.entity_id
_entity_poly.type
_entity_poly.pdbx_seq_one_letter_code
_entity_poly.pdbx_strand_id
1 'polypeptide(L)'
;MATLRNAITISMGINDEFALTYGSWLQQCTISFYLLSEKSKLASAFMLLFWSLGTLLLIEQLHRASNILPVVERQPLLDKALIYQREAVTSLLTIAQRIVDVSAMGQFRLINSVQAKMDFISHHANTALVVLALSKAIEHTIDLHISADQHGDLTSTHLSNTDPDSEWVASMKPLLTCFLTLDSTVSGAITARPALQRLMQQYGDILMDCWSHEDVDNLSQ
;
A
#
# COMPACT_ATOMS: atom_id res chain seq x y z
N MET A 1 5.01 28.52 14.60
CA MET A 1 5.76 28.29 13.34
C MET A 1 7.08 27.56 13.53
N ALA A 2 8.00 28.02 14.40
CA ALA A 2 9.27 27.32 14.62
C ALA A 2 9.12 25.85 15.07
N THR A 3 8.20 25.58 16.00
CA THR A 3 7.90 24.23 16.48
C THR A 3 7.38 23.30 15.38
N LEU A 4 6.52 23.81 14.48
CA LEU A 4 5.98 23.05 13.36
C LEU A 4 7.08 22.68 12.36
N ARG A 5 7.93 23.65 11.99
CA ARG A 5 9.07 23.38 11.09
C ARG A 5 10.00 22.33 11.67
N ASN A 6 10.33 22.45 12.95
CA ASN A 6 11.19 21.47 13.62
C ASN A 6 10.56 20.07 13.62
N ALA A 7 9.25 19.97 13.89
CA ALA A 7 8.54 18.70 13.85
C ALA A 7 8.57 18.07 12.44
N ILE A 8 8.33 18.87 11.39
CA ILE A 8 8.42 18.42 9.99
C ILE A 8 9.81 17.89 9.67
N THR A 9 10.86 18.67 9.97
CA THR A 9 12.25 18.26 9.71
C THR A 9 12.62 16.98 10.43
N ILE A 10 12.25 16.84 11.71
CA ILE A 10 12.54 15.64 12.50
C ILE A 10 11.78 14.44 11.93
N SER A 11 10.48 14.57 11.65
CA SER A 11 9.68 13.46 11.13
C SER A 11 10.16 12.98 9.76
N MET A 12 10.53 13.90 8.87
CA MET A 12 11.12 13.56 7.58
C MET A 12 12.51 12.93 7.73
N GLY A 13 13.32 13.45 8.66
CA GLY A 13 14.64 12.89 8.98
C GLY A 13 14.55 11.44 9.46
N ILE A 14 13.61 11.13 10.35
CA ILE A 14 13.35 9.75 10.81
C ILE A 14 12.91 8.86 9.64
N ASN A 15 12.07 9.39 8.73
CA ASN A 15 11.64 8.65 7.54
C ASN A 15 12.82 8.31 6.62
N ASP A 16 13.68 9.29 6.34
CA ASP A 16 14.87 9.11 5.52
C ASP A 16 15.88 8.17 6.19
N GLU A 17 16.09 8.27 7.51
CA GLU A 17 17.03 7.43 8.26
C GLU A 17 16.62 5.96 8.26
N PHE A 18 15.34 5.65 8.44
CA PHE A 18 14.86 4.27 8.35
C PHE A 18 15.06 3.72 6.94
N ALA A 19 14.71 4.50 5.90
CA ALA A 19 14.89 4.07 4.51
C ALA A 19 16.37 3.79 4.20
N LEU A 20 17.29 4.63 4.70
CA LEU A 20 18.73 4.42 4.58
C LEU A 20 19.21 3.18 5.36
N THR A 21 18.68 2.94 6.56
CA THR A 21 19.16 1.86 7.44
C THR A 21 18.64 0.49 7.01
N TYR A 22 17.36 0.40 6.62
CA TYR A 22 16.68 -0.88 6.39
C TYR A 22 16.27 -1.10 4.94
N GLY A 23 16.32 -0.08 4.08
CA GLY A 23 15.76 -0.14 2.72
C GLY A 23 16.35 -1.24 1.86
N SER A 24 17.68 -1.39 1.83
CA SER A 24 18.35 -2.43 1.04
C SER A 24 18.01 -3.85 1.50
N TRP A 25 17.95 -4.05 2.82
CA TRP A 25 17.56 -5.34 3.41
C TRP A 25 16.10 -5.67 3.10
N LEU A 26 15.18 -4.72 3.27
CA LEU A 26 13.76 -4.90 2.97
C LEU A 26 13.52 -5.17 1.49
N GLN A 27 14.22 -4.46 0.61
CA GLN A 27 14.16 -4.70 -0.84
C GLN A 27 14.62 -6.13 -1.18
N GLN A 28 15.71 -6.60 -0.57
CA GLN A 28 16.20 -7.97 -0.78
C GLN A 28 15.20 -9.02 -0.26
N CYS A 29 14.54 -8.74 0.86
CA CYS A 29 13.46 -9.58 1.38
C CYS A 29 12.28 -9.65 0.41
N THR A 30 11.90 -8.53 -0.22
CA THR A 30 10.82 -8.49 -1.22
C THR A 30 11.17 -9.23 -2.50
N ILE A 31 12.42 -9.10 -2.99
CA ILE A 31 12.90 -9.83 -4.18
C ILE A 31 12.92 -11.34 -3.92
N SER A 32 13.48 -11.74 -2.77
CA SER A 32 13.66 -13.15 -2.41
C SER A 32 12.46 -13.72 -1.64
N PHE A 33 11.30 -13.06 -1.67
CA PHE A 33 10.22 -13.31 -0.73
C PHE A 33 9.78 -14.78 -0.67
N TYR A 34 9.70 -15.45 -1.82
CA TYR A 34 9.32 -16.87 -1.92
C TYR A 34 10.33 -17.83 -1.25
N LEU A 35 11.62 -17.46 -1.24
CA LEU A 35 12.72 -18.25 -0.65
C LEU A 35 12.85 -18.05 0.86
N LEU A 36 12.24 -17.00 1.40
CA LEU A 36 12.32 -16.72 2.83
C LEU A 36 11.63 -17.81 3.65
N SER A 37 12.17 -18.07 4.85
CA SER A 37 11.45 -18.87 5.86
C SER A 37 10.11 -18.21 6.20
N GLU A 38 9.14 -18.97 6.68
CA GLU A 38 7.82 -18.45 7.06
C GLU A 38 7.91 -17.29 8.07
N LYS A 39 8.77 -17.43 9.10
CA LYS A 39 9.02 -16.36 10.08
C LYS A 39 9.65 -15.12 9.45
N SER A 40 10.56 -15.31 8.49
CA SER A 40 11.20 -14.22 7.77
C SER A 40 10.23 -13.50 6.83
N LYS A 41 9.34 -14.23 6.14
CA LYS A 41 8.25 -13.65 5.33
C LYS A 41 7.36 -12.77 6.19
N LEU A 42 6.97 -13.28 7.37
CA LEU A 42 6.12 -12.57 8.31
C LEU A 42 6.80 -11.29 8.83
N ALA A 43 8.05 -11.39 9.28
CA ALA A 43 8.79 -10.26 9.83
C ALA A 43 9.04 -9.16 8.78
N SER A 44 9.49 -9.53 7.58
CA SER A 44 9.77 -8.55 6.52
C SER A 44 8.51 -7.85 6.03
N ALA A 45 7.42 -8.59 5.84
CA ALA A 45 6.19 -8.01 5.34
C ALA A 45 5.47 -7.16 6.41
N PHE A 46 5.54 -7.49 7.70
CA PHE A 46 5.08 -6.57 8.75
C PHE A 46 5.92 -5.29 8.81
N MET A 47 7.24 -5.41 8.70
CA MET A 47 8.12 -4.23 8.65
C MET A 47 7.76 -3.32 7.46
N LEU A 48 7.58 -3.89 6.27
CA LEU A 48 7.15 -3.14 5.08
C LEU A 48 5.78 -2.50 5.29
N LEU A 49 4.78 -3.26 5.75
CA LEU A 49 3.42 -2.77 5.98
C LEU A 49 3.37 -1.61 6.96
N PHE A 50 3.99 -1.77 8.13
CA PHE A 50 3.90 -0.76 9.19
C PHE A 50 4.79 0.44 8.92
N TRP A 51 5.95 0.23 8.29
CA TRP A 51 6.77 1.33 7.84
C TRP A 51 6.04 2.18 6.80
N SER A 52 5.53 1.54 5.74
CA SER A 52 4.79 2.25 4.70
C SER A 52 3.53 2.91 5.26
N LEU A 53 2.79 2.30 6.19
CA LEU A 53 1.69 2.95 6.89
C LEU A 53 2.15 4.23 7.62
N GLY A 54 3.27 4.16 8.37
CA GLY A 54 3.85 5.31 9.03
C GLY A 54 4.18 6.45 8.05
N THR A 55 4.77 6.11 6.90
CA THR A 55 5.07 7.06 5.83
C THR A 55 3.79 7.67 5.23
N LEU A 56 2.75 6.88 4.95
CA LEU A 56 1.46 7.38 4.45
C LEU A 56 0.80 8.36 5.43
N LEU A 57 0.76 8.01 6.72
CA LEU A 57 0.23 8.93 7.74
C LEU A 57 1.07 10.20 7.88
N LEU A 58 2.39 10.11 7.74
CA LEU A 58 3.28 11.27 7.69
C LEU A 58 2.91 12.17 6.50
N ILE A 59 2.74 11.61 5.30
CA ILE A 59 2.35 12.36 4.09
C ILE A 59 1.05 13.15 4.33
N GLU A 60 0.04 12.55 4.95
CA GLU A 60 -1.20 13.27 5.31
C GLU A 60 -0.92 14.46 6.23
N GLN A 61 -0.02 14.31 7.20
CA GLN A 61 0.36 15.41 8.08
C GLN A 61 1.17 16.48 7.34
N LEU A 62 2.03 16.10 6.40
CA LEU A 62 2.78 17.03 5.56
C LEU A 62 1.83 17.87 4.70
N HIS A 63 0.82 17.25 4.09
CA HIS A 63 -0.21 17.98 3.33
C HIS A 63 -0.97 18.96 4.23
N ARG A 64 -1.38 18.55 5.44
CA ARG A 64 -2.05 19.44 6.40
C ARG A 64 -1.14 20.59 6.83
N ALA A 65 0.14 20.33 7.10
CA ALA A 65 1.10 21.35 7.48
C ALA A 65 1.38 22.34 6.34
N SER A 66 1.37 21.86 5.08
CA SER A 66 1.60 22.68 3.88
C SER A 66 0.58 23.83 3.74
N ASN A 67 -0.65 23.64 4.24
CA ASN A 67 -1.70 24.65 4.25
C ASN A 67 -1.40 25.82 5.21
N ILE A 68 -0.56 25.58 6.22
CA ILE A 68 -0.19 26.54 7.27
C ILE A 68 1.15 27.23 6.93
N LEU A 69 2.00 26.56 6.14
CA LEU A 69 3.32 27.07 5.77
C LEU A 69 3.27 28.18 4.72
N PRO A 70 4.28 29.08 4.70
CA PRO A 70 4.45 30.05 3.63
C PRO A 70 4.61 29.37 2.27
N VAL A 71 4.17 30.03 1.20
CA VAL A 71 4.18 29.49 -0.18
C VAL A 71 5.57 28.99 -0.60
N VAL A 72 6.64 29.69 -0.21
CA VAL A 72 8.03 29.33 -0.55
C VAL A 72 8.45 27.98 0.05
N GLU A 73 7.93 27.63 1.23
CA GLU A 73 8.23 26.37 1.91
C GLU A 73 7.27 25.23 1.53
N ARG A 74 6.13 25.58 0.91
CA ARG A 74 5.08 24.63 0.57
C ARG A 74 5.50 23.68 -0.55
N GLN A 75 6.01 24.20 -1.66
CA GLN A 75 6.30 23.38 -2.84
C GLN A 75 7.35 22.29 -2.55
N PRO A 76 8.52 22.61 -1.95
CA PRO A 76 9.53 21.58 -1.66
C PRO A 76 9.02 20.49 -0.70
N LEU A 77 8.13 20.86 0.22
CA LEU A 77 7.51 19.92 1.15
C LEU A 77 6.57 18.96 0.42
N LEU A 78 5.73 19.48 -0.48
CA LEU A 78 4.80 18.68 -1.27
C LEU A 78 5.53 17.78 -2.26
N ASP A 79 6.60 18.27 -2.90
CA ASP A 79 7.43 17.47 -3.81
C ASP A 79 8.04 16.26 -3.07
N LYS A 80 8.56 16.49 -1.86
CA LYS A 80 9.12 15.41 -1.03
C LYS A 80 8.03 14.46 -0.51
N ALA A 81 6.85 14.98 -0.17
CA ALA A 81 5.70 14.16 0.20
C ALA A 81 5.24 13.25 -0.95
N LEU A 82 5.27 13.74 -2.19
CA LEU A 82 4.94 12.96 -3.38
C LEU A 82 5.94 11.83 -3.63
N ILE A 83 7.24 12.07 -3.42
CA ILE A 83 8.27 11.02 -3.48
C ILE A 83 7.97 9.92 -2.47
N TYR A 84 7.76 10.29 -1.20
CA TYR A 84 7.39 9.34 -0.16
C TYR A 84 6.11 8.55 -0.49
N GLN A 85 5.12 9.22 -1.09
CA GLN A 85 3.85 8.58 -1.46
C GLN A 85 4.08 7.50 -2.51
N ARG A 86 4.82 7.82 -3.58
CA ARG A 86 5.15 6.86 -4.65
C ARG A 86 5.92 5.66 -4.10
N GLU A 87 6.92 5.89 -3.26
CA GLU A 87 7.73 4.82 -2.65
C GLU A 87 6.90 3.92 -1.73
N ALA A 88 6.09 4.51 -0.85
CA ALA A 88 5.26 3.77 0.09
C ALA A 88 4.16 2.96 -0.61
N VAL A 89 3.47 3.56 -1.59
CA VAL A 89 2.46 2.87 -2.40
C VAL A 89 3.09 1.72 -3.18
N THR A 90 4.21 1.95 -3.85
CA THR A 90 4.91 0.89 -4.62
C THR A 90 5.32 -0.28 -3.72
N SER A 91 5.87 0.03 -2.53
CA SER A 91 6.22 -0.97 -1.51
C SER A 91 5.01 -1.82 -1.09
N LEU A 92 3.88 -1.18 -0.80
CA LEU A 92 2.65 -1.83 -0.36
C LEU A 92 1.99 -2.68 -1.45
N LEU A 93 1.92 -2.19 -2.68
CA LEU A 93 1.43 -2.96 -3.83
C LEU A 93 2.29 -4.20 -4.06
N THR A 94 3.62 -4.02 -4.05
CA THR A 94 4.57 -5.12 -4.28
C THR A 94 4.44 -6.19 -3.20
N ILE A 95 4.43 -5.81 -1.92
CA ILE A 95 4.35 -6.80 -0.85
C ILE A 95 2.98 -7.49 -0.84
N ALA A 96 1.89 -6.77 -1.11
CA ALA A 96 0.55 -7.35 -1.24
C ALA A 96 0.50 -8.40 -2.35
N GLN A 97 1.08 -8.11 -3.52
CA GLN A 97 1.22 -9.10 -4.60
C GLN A 97 1.95 -10.35 -4.11
N ARG A 98 3.12 -10.18 -3.47
CA ARG A 98 3.90 -11.32 -2.96
C ARG A 98 3.14 -12.16 -1.93
N ILE A 99 2.37 -11.52 -1.06
CA ILE A 99 1.53 -12.17 -0.06
C ILE A 99 0.42 -13.00 -0.74
N VAL A 100 -0.23 -12.44 -1.75
CA VAL A 100 -1.25 -13.12 -2.56
C VAL A 100 -0.66 -14.31 -3.31
N ASP A 101 0.48 -14.14 -3.99
CA ASP A 101 1.17 -15.19 -4.75
C ASP A 101 1.52 -16.40 -3.85
N VAL A 102 2.16 -16.14 -2.71
CA VAL A 102 2.59 -17.20 -1.79
C VAL A 102 1.38 -17.91 -1.16
N SER A 103 0.28 -17.18 -0.95
CA SER A 103 -0.96 -17.77 -0.46
C SER A 103 -1.64 -18.65 -1.51
N ALA A 104 -1.62 -18.27 -2.78
CA ALA A 104 -2.13 -19.08 -3.89
C ALA A 104 -1.34 -20.40 -4.04
N MET A 105 -0.03 -20.37 -3.79
CA MET A 105 0.84 -21.56 -3.81
C MET A 105 0.68 -22.50 -2.60
N GLY A 106 -0.23 -22.19 -1.65
CA GLY A 106 -0.49 -23.03 -0.49
C GLY A 106 0.70 -23.17 0.48
N GLN A 107 1.69 -22.28 0.39
CA GLN A 107 2.86 -22.22 1.27
C GLN A 107 2.55 -21.60 2.64
N PHE A 108 1.32 -21.14 2.85
CA PHE A 108 0.76 -20.77 4.15
C PHE A 108 -0.36 -21.74 4.50
N ARG A 109 -0.14 -22.62 5.49
CA ARG A 109 -1.15 -23.56 6.00
C ARG A 109 -1.41 -23.27 7.47
N LEU A 110 -2.66 -22.90 7.77
CA LEU A 110 -3.14 -22.54 9.09
C LEU A 110 -3.17 -23.73 10.06
N ILE A 111 -2.71 -23.48 11.28
CA ILE A 111 -3.07 -24.30 12.44
C ILE A 111 -4.38 -23.71 13.01
N ASN A 112 -5.47 -24.46 12.85
CA ASN A 112 -6.77 -24.33 13.55
C ASN A 112 -7.82 -23.32 13.05
N SER A 113 -8.24 -23.37 11.77
CA SER A 113 -9.64 -23.04 11.41
C SER A 113 -10.05 -23.67 10.07
N VAL A 114 -11.34 -23.99 9.94
CA VAL A 114 -11.95 -24.81 8.86
C VAL A 114 -11.98 -24.14 7.47
N GLN A 115 -11.47 -22.92 7.31
CA GLN A 115 -11.31 -22.31 5.98
C GLN A 115 -9.97 -21.59 5.91
N ALA A 116 -8.98 -22.30 5.37
CA ALA A 116 -7.59 -21.89 5.35
C ALA A 116 -7.32 -20.81 4.29
N LYS A 117 -7.04 -19.56 4.71
CA LYS A 117 -6.26 -18.56 3.95
C LYS A 117 -5.70 -17.47 4.89
N MET A 118 -4.37 -17.39 4.97
CA MET A 118 -3.52 -16.37 5.62
C MET A 118 -3.50 -16.22 7.17
N ASP A 119 -2.50 -16.85 7.81
CA ASP A 119 -1.97 -16.45 9.13
C ASP A 119 -1.27 -15.07 9.12
N PHE A 120 -0.97 -14.57 7.92
CA PHE A 120 -0.20 -13.35 7.69
C PHE A 120 -0.85 -12.08 8.27
N ILE A 121 -2.19 -12.03 8.31
CA ILE A 121 -2.96 -10.82 8.68
C ILE A 121 -3.88 -11.03 9.90
N SER A 122 -4.00 -12.27 10.36
CA SER A 122 -5.02 -12.70 11.33
C SER A 122 -4.50 -12.87 12.75
N HIS A 123 -3.23 -12.52 13.03
CA HIS A 123 -2.83 -12.26 14.42
C HIS A 123 -3.65 -11.06 14.93
N HIS A 124 -4.69 -11.35 15.72
CA HIS A 124 -5.69 -10.40 16.21
C HIS A 124 -5.10 -9.09 16.78
N ALA A 125 -3.87 -9.12 17.33
CA ALA A 125 -3.16 -7.95 17.84
C ALA A 125 -2.87 -6.88 16.76
N ASN A 126 -2.68 -7.30 15.51
CA ASN A 126 -2.19 -6.45 14.42
C ASN A 126 -3.21 -6.27 13.29
N THR A 127 -4.32 -7.02 13.29
CA THR A 127 -5.31 -7.00 12.19
C THR A 127 -5.82 -5.57 11.91
N ALA A 128 -6.07 -4.77 12.94
CA ALA A 128 -6.51 -3.39 12.76
C ALA A 128 -5.46 -2.51 12.06
N LEU A 129 -4.17 -2.69 12.38
CA LEU A 129 -3.08 -1.95 11.74
C LEU A 129 -2.89 -2.39 10.29
N VAL A 130 -3.02 -3.68 9.98
CA VAL A 130 -2.92 -4.13 8.59
C VAL A 130 -4.11 -3.64 7.77
N VAL A 131 -5.33 -3.71 8.31
CA VAL A 131 -6.52 -3.12 7.66
C VAL A 131 -6.31 -1.63 7.40
N LEU A 132 -5.75 -0.89 8.36
CA LEU A 132 -5.45 0.53 8.17
C LEU A 132 -4.39 0.76 7.10
N ALA A 133 -3.30 -0.02 7.11
CA ALA A 133 -2.25 0.03 6.09
C ALA A 133 -2.80 -0.21 4.69
N LEU A 134 -3.63 -1.25 4.51
CA LEU A 134 -4.27 -1.56 3.24
C LEU A 134 -5.26 -0.45 2.83
N SER A 135 -6.04 0.09 3.77
CA SER A 135 -6.98 1.20 3.48
C SER A 135 -6.22 2.40 2.93
N LYS A 136 -5.16 2.80 3.63
CA LYS A 136 -4.32 3.93 3.26
C LYS A 136 -3.57 3.69 1.95
N ALA A 137 -3.12 2.46 1.70
CA ALA A 137 -2.52 2.11 0.42
C ALA A 137 -3.51 2.37 -0.73
N ILE A 138 -4.77 1.95 -0.59
CA ILE A 138 -5.80 2.15 -1.61
C ILE A 138 -6.08 3.64 -1.82
N GLU A 139 -6.35 4.38 -0.73
CA GLU A 139 -6.61 5.84 -0.79
C GLU A 139 -5.46 6.56 -1.51
N HIS A 140 -4.22 6.32 -1.09
CA HIS A 140 -3.05 6.98 -1.69
C HIS A 140 -2.73 6.52 -3.11
N THR A 141 -3.10 5.30 -3.51
CA THR A 141 -2.97 4.83 -4.90
C THR A 141 -3.94 5.57 -5.81
N ILE A 142 -5.19 5.70 -5.37
CA ILE A 142 -6.22 6.47 -6.08
C ILE A 142 -5.81 7.94 -6.19
N ASP A 143 -5.35 8.55 -5.09
CA ASP A 143 -4.91 9.94 -5.08
C ASP A 143 -3.77 10.21 -6.09
N LEU A 144 -2.80 9.28 -6.20
CA LEU A 144 -1.71 9.39 -7.19
C LEU A 144 -2.25 9.35 -8.62
N HIS A 145 -3.21 8.48 -8.91
CA HIS A 145 -3.77 8.33 -10.25
C HIS A 145 -4.62 9.54 -10.66
N ILE A 146 -5.52 10.00 -9.78
CA ILE A 146 -6.34 11.21 -10.01
C ILE A 146 -5.44 12.43 -10.23
N SER A 147 -4.35 12.55 -9.48
CA SER A 147 -3.41 13.67 -9.61
C SER A 147 -2.62 13.63 -10.92
N ALA A 148 -2.29 12.43 -11.40
CA ALA A 148 -1.56 12.22 -12.67
C ALA A 148 -2.43 12.58 -13.88
N ASP A 149 -3.71 12.18 -13.87
CA ASP A 149 -4.66 12.48 -14.94
C ASP A 149 -4.90 14.00 -15.07
N GLN A 150 -4.95 14.72 -13.95
CA GLN A 150 -5.07 16.19 -13.93
C GLN A 150 -3.83 16.93 -14.46
N HIS A 151 -2.64 16.33 -14.40
CA HIS A 151 -1.37 16.96 -14.80
C HIS A 151 -0.89 16.56 -16.19
N GLY A 152 -1.57 15.62 -16.88
CA GLY A 152 -1.25 15.23 -18.26
C GLY A 152 0.23 14.92 -18.47
N ASP A 153 0.85 14.17 -17.57
CA ASP A 153 2.31 14.16 -17.45
C ASP A 153 3.00 13.38 -18.59
N LEU A 154 3.71 14.15 -19.41
CA LEU A 154 4.60 13.81 -20.52
C LEU A 154 5.90 13.11 -20.07
N THR A 155 5.90 12.33 -18.98
CA THR A 155 7.11 11.73 -18.41
C THR A 155 7.04 10.23 -18.10
N SER A 156 6.04 9.51 -18.60
CA SER A 156 6.10 8.03 -18.64
C SER A 156 7.04 7.55 -19.76
N THR A 157 8.35 7.66 -19.51
CA THR A 157 9.34 6.80 -20.18
C THR A 157 9.47 5.52 -19.39
N HIS A 158 9.19 4.41 -20.07
CA HIS A 158 9.20 3.02 -19.61
C HIS A 158 8.03 2.62 -18.69
N LEU A 159 6.94 2.19 -19.30
CA LEU A 159 6.42 0.81 -19.27
C LEU A 159 5.37 0.66 -20.39
N SER A 160 5.42 -0.50 -21.06
CA SER A 160 4.46 -1.15 -21.99
C SER A 160 3.33 -0.36 -22.70
N ASN A 161 3.12 -0.73 -23.96
CA ASN A 161 2.07 -0.31 -24.91
C ASN A 161 0.62 -0.74 -24.52
N THR A 162 0.30 -0.79 -23.23
CA THR A 162 -1.01 -1.18 -22.72
C THR A 162 -1.73 0.05 -22.19
N ASP A 163 -3.06 0.08 -22.32
CA ASP A 163 -3.91 1.19 -21.86
C ASP A 163 -3.53 1.60 -20.43
N PRO A 164 -3.03 2.83 -20.18
CA PRO A 164 -2.50 3.24 -18.87
C PRO A 164 -3.54 3.11 -17.76
N ASP A 165 -4.84 3.17 -18.10
CA ASP A 165 -5.94 2.99 -17.17
C ASP A 165 -6.09 1.53 -16.70
N SER A 166 -5.65 0.56 -17.50
CA SER A 166 -5.70 -0.86 -17.16
C SER A 166 -4.59 -1.31 -16.18
N GLU A 167 -3.42 -0.67 -16.23
CA GLU A 167 -2.23 -1.12 -15.48
C GLU A 167 -2.32 -0.77 -13.98
N TRP A 168 -2.78 0.43 -13.64
CA TRP A 168 -2.93 0.83 -12.23
C TRP A 168 -4.13 0.13 -11.57
N VAL A 169 -5.21 -0.08 -12.33
CA VAL A 169 -6.37 -0.91 -11.92
C VAL A 169 -5.91 -2.32 -11.56
N ALA A 170 -5.12 -2.96 -12.43
CA ALA A 170 -4.53 -4.25 -12.16
C ALA A 170 -3.63 -4.23 -10.91
N SER A 171 -2.88 -3.14 -10.70
CA SER A 171 -2.01 -2.98 -9.55
C SER A 171 -2.77 -2.96 -8.21
N MET A 172 -4.05 -2.54 -8.18
CA MET A 172 -4.87 -2.50 -6.96
C MET A 172 -5.44 -3.86 -6.53
N LYS A 173 -5.58 -4.81 -7.46
CA LYS A 173 -6.17 -6.15 -7.20
C LYS A 173 -5.54 -6.87 -6.00
N PRO A 174 -4.21 -6.85 -5.77
CA PRO A 174 -3.60 -7.53 -4.62
C PRO A 174 -4.00 -6.92 -3.28
N LEU A 175 -4.11 -5.58 -3.19
CA LEU A 175 -4.55 -4.90 -1.97
C LEU A 175 -5.99 -5.28 -1.62
N LEU A 176 -6.88 -5.28 -2.63
CA LEU A 176 -8.27 -5.69 -2.47
C LEU A 176 -8.38 -7.18 -2.11
N THR A 177 -7.55 -8.03 -2.69
CA THR A 177 -7.50 -9.47 -2.38
C THR A 177 -7.07 -9.71 -0.93
N CYS A 178 -6.06 -8.99 -0.44
CA CYS A 178 -5.65 -9.03 0.96
C CYS A 178 -6.80 -8.59 1.90
N PHE A 179 -7.54 -7.54 1.53
CA PHE A 179 -8.72 -7.07 2.26
C PHE A 179 -9.84 -8.11 2.37
N LEU A 180 -10.20 -8.73 1.25
CA LEU A 180 -11.25 -9.75 1.19
C LEU A 180 -10.84 -11.01 1.95
N THR A 181 -9.56 -11.38 1.84
CA THR A 181 -9.01 -12.50 2.61
C THR A 181 -9.10 -12.23 4.10
N LEU A 182 -8.82 -11.00 4.53
CA LEU A 182 -8.97 -10.58 5.90
C LEU A 182 -10.42 -10.67 6.41
N ASP A 183 -11.39 -10.19 5.63
CA ASP A 183 -12.83 -10.21 6.00
C ASP A 183 -13.35 -11.63 6.30
N SER A 184 -12.73 -12.66 5.71
CA SER A 184 -13.06 -14.06 5.97
C SER A 184 -12.70 -14.54 7.38
N THR A 185 -11.91 -13.78 8.13
CA THR A 185 -11.47 -14.10 9.49
C THR A 185 -12.37 -13.43 10.54
N VAL A 186 -12.43 -13.99 11.75
CA VAL A 186 -13.25 -13.40 12.85
C VAL A 186 -12.82 -11.96 13.18
N SER A 187 -11.53 -11.71 13.29
CA SER A 187 -10.98 -10.36 13.57
C SER A 187 -11.20 -9.41 12.39
N GLY A 188 -11.04 -9.89 11.16
CA GLY A 188 -11.26 -9.10 9.95
C GLY A 188 -12.72 -8.75 9.70
N ALA A 189 -13.68 -9.62 10.02
CA ALA A 189 -15.10 -9.30 9.92
C ALA A 189 -15.50 -8.07 10.76
N ILE A 190 -14.78 -7.82 11.87
CA ILE A 190 -15.00 -6.65 12.76
C ILE A 190 -14.24 -5.41 12.26
N THR A 191 -13.09 -5.58 11.61
CA THR A 191 -12.17 -4.48 11.29
C THR A 191 -12.07 -4.18 9.80
N ALA A 192 -11.88 -5.19 8.96
CA ALA A 192 -11.79 -5.11 7.51
C ALA A 192 -13.13 -4.75 6.87
N ARG A 193 -14.24 -5.35 7.32
CA ARG A 193 -15.58 -5.08 6.75
C ARG A 193 -15.97 -3.61 6.81
N PRO A 194 -15.91 -2.92 7.97
CA PRO A 194 -16.29 -1.52 8.02
C PRO A 194 -15.30 -0.63 7.26
N ALA A 195 -14.03 -1.02 7.17
CA ALA A 195 -13.05 -0.31 6.36
C ALA A 195 -13.34 -0.41 4.86
N LEU A 196 -13.64 -1.62 4.37
CA LEU A 196 -14.03 -1.83 2.97
C LEU A 196 -15.32 -1.08 2.62
N GLN A 197 -16.32 -1.08 3.53
CA GLN A 197 -17.53 -0.29 3.33
C GLN A 197 -17.25 1.21 3.20
N ARG A 198 -16.35 1.76 4.02
CA ARG A 198 -15.94 3.17 3.90
C ARG A 198 -15.26 3.46 2.57
N LEU A 199 -14.35 2.58 2.13
CA LEU A 199 -13.70 2.69 0.82
C LEU A 199 -14.73 2.66 -0.31
N MET A 200 -15.68 1.73 -0.28
CA MET A 200 -16.76 1.63 -1.29
C MET A 200 -17.70 2.85 -1.28
N GLN A 201 -17.91 3.49 -0.13
CA GLN A 201 -18.70 4.72 -0.05
C GLN A 201 -17.99 5.93 -0.67
N GLN A 202 -16.67 5.96 -0.57
CA GLN A 202 -15.85 7.10 -1.02
C GLN A 202 -15.34 6.96 -2.46
N TYR A 203 -15.03 5.74 -2.88
CA TYR A 203 -14.35 5.42 -4.14
C TYR A 203 -15.05 4.27 -4.90
N GLY A 204 -16.34 4.07 -4.65
CA GLY A 204 -17.05 2.89 -5.14
C GLY A 204 -17.06 2.75 -6.65
N ASP A 205 -17.18 3.86 -7.37
CA ASP A 205 -17.05 3.91 -8.84
C ASP A 205 -15.69 3.37 -9.30
N ILE A 206 -14.61 3.93 -8.76
CA ILE A 206 -13.23 3.54 -9.09
C ILE A 206 -12.96 2.07 -8.72
N LEU A 207 -13.38 1.65 -7.53
CA LEU A 207 -13.12 0.30 -7.03
C LEU A 207 -13.91 -0.77 -7.80
N MET A 208 -15.10 -0.44 -8.32
CA MET A 208 -15.88 -1.35 -9.15
C MET A 208 -15.21 -1.57 -10.51
N ASP A 209 -14.64 -0.53 -11.10
CA ASP A 209 -13.87 -0.64 -12.33
C ASP A 209 -12.65 -1.58 -12.13
N CYS A 210 -12.00 -1.48 -10.96
CA CYS A 210 -10.90 -2.37 -10.59
C CYS A 210 -11.26 -3.86 -10.51
N TRP A 211 -12.53 -4.18 -10.22
CA TRP A 211 -13.03 -5.56 -10.17
C TRP A 211 -13.49 -6.10 -11.52
N SER A 212 -14.01 -5.24 -12.40
CA SER A 212 -14.52 -5.64 -13.71
C SER A 212 -13.43 -5.97 -14.73
N HIS A 213 -12.18 -5.57 -14.47
CA HIS A 213 -11.06 -5.86 -15.34
C HIS A 213 -10.62 -7.33 -15.16
N GLU A 214 -11.35 -8.26 -15.76
CA GLU A 214 -10.85 -9.63 -15.96
C GLU A 214 -9.73 -9.60 -17.00
N ASP A 215 -8.70 -10.43 -16.82
CA ASP A 215 -7.60 -10.55 -17.78
C ASP A 215 -8.17 -11.15 -19.09
N VAL A 216 -8.55 -10.29 -20.03
CA VAL A 216 -9.04 -10.69 -21.37
C VAL A 216 -7.94 -11.41 -22.18
N ASP A 217 -6.70 -11.47 -21.68
CA ASP A 217 -5.56 -12.06 -22.38
C ASP A 217 -5.49 -13.60 -22.36
N ASN A 218 -6.47 -14.31 -21.77
CA ASN A 218 -6.50 -15.78 -21.82
C ASN A 218 -7.48 -16.38 -22.85
N LEU A 219 -7.98 -15.61 -23.82
CA LEU A 219 -8.85 -16.12 -24.89
C LEU A 219 -8.34 -15.92 -26.32
N SER A 220 -7.04 -15.65 -26.51
CA SER A 220 -6.44 -15.70 -27.84
C SER A 220 -4.97 -16.14 -27.84
N GLN A 221 -4.72 -17.44 -27.64
CA GLN A 221 -3.93 -18.30 -28.54
C GLN A 221 -3.76 -19.73 -27.98
#